data_AF-A0A9E2HI54-F1
#
_entry.id   AF-A0A9E2HI54-F1
#
_cell.length_a   1.000
_cell.length_b   1.000
_cell.length_c   1.000
_cell.angle_alpha   90.00
_cell.angle_beta   90.00
_cell.angle_gamma   90.00
#
_symmetry.space_group_name_H-M   'P 1'
#
loop_
_entity.id
_entity.type
_entity.pdbx_description
1 polymer ?
#
loop_
_entity_poly.entity_id
_entity_poly.type
_entity_poly.pdbx_seq_one_letter_code
_entity_poly.pdbx_strand_id
1 'polypeptide(L)'
;MRIGLSIRAARAITAAVLMAATPVAAFADGTGTFYDRTFVLAAHEKCDLFRAPVAGALSAATLQSRGAALRAGTAETTLQATANRARSRARQVSCANPELTMVRDRVAEAFAGWQRIPRMDFIGDHATWTADRVRREAATWRLVQTSVTGASPVRFGLGASAEGRETLSAVVSFVGRPRPYAARMVMRDPALAARPWLTAAGRAVLPPESARQEVWSAGTAPAAPTLLAMGKTQGETWYFPATAG
;
A
#
# COMPACT_ATOMS: atom_id res chain seq x y z
N MET A 1 47.66 -27.17 59.17
CA MET A 1 47.96 -28.61 59.05
C MET A 1 46.63 -29.29 58.72
N ARG A 2 46.35 -29.91 57.57
CA ARG A 2 46.99 -30.16 56.26
C ARG A 2 45.80 -30.48 55.32
N ILE A 3 45.81 -29.90 54.11
CA ILE A 3 45.62 -30.56 52.78
C ILE A 3 44.32 -31.41 52.62
N GLY A 4 43.40 -31.19 51.66
CA GLY A 4 43.51 -30.78 50.25
C GLY A 4 43.11 -31.94 49.31
N LEU A 5 42.50 -31.61 48.15
CA LEU A 5 42.10 -32.45 46.98
C LEU A 5 40.71 -33.14 47.05
N SER A 6 39.86 -33.20 46.01
CA SER A 6 40.07 -33.01 44.57
C SER A 6 38.78 -32.64 43.82
N ILE A 7 39.02 -32.08 42.65
CA ILE A 7 38.11 -31.63 41.59
C ILE A 7 37.40 -32.82 40.94
N ARG A 8 36.06 -32.75 40.77
CA ARG A 8 35.37 -33.46 39.69
C ARG A 8 34.50 -32.50 38.89
N ALA A 9 34.82 -32.45 37.60
CA ALA A 9 34.26 -31.59 36.59
C ALA A 9 32.74 -31.74 36.46
N ALA A 10 32.03 -30.61 36.53
CA ALA A 10 30.72 -30.47 35.93
C ALA A 10 30.85 -29.41 34.84
N ARG A 11 30.83 -29.87 33.58
CA ARG A 11 30.79 -29.04 32.37
C ARG A 11 29.57 -28.13 32.44
N ALA A 12 29.78 -26.84 32.69
CA ALA A 12 28.76 -25.83 32.44
C ALA A 12 28.72 -25.57 30.93
N ILE A 13 27.81 -26.24 30.21
CA ILE A 13 27.43 -25.86 28.85
C ILE A 13 26.56 -24.61 29.00
N THR A 14 27.15 -23.45 28.77
CA THR A 14 26.42 -22.19 28.65
C THR A 14 25.70 -22.20 27.29
N ALA A 15 24.49 -22.76 27.25
CA ALA A 15 23.60 -22.59 26.11
C ALA A 15 23.03 -21.16 26.17
N ALA A 16 23.77 -20.21 25.60
CA ALA A 16 23.23 -18.91 25.23
C ALA A 16 22.19 -19.14 24.12
N VAL A 17 20.92 -19.29 24.50
CA VAL A 17 19.81 -19.15 23.55
C VAL A 17 19.80 -17.69 23.13
N LEU A 18 20.54 -17.37 22.08
CA LEU A 18 20.22 -16.20 21.27
C LEU A 18 18.80 -16.43 20.76
N MET A 19 17.83 -15.79 21.39
CA MET A 19 16.57 -15.48 20.73
C MET A 19 16.93 -14.57 19.56
N ALA A 20 17.25 -15.18 18.42
CA ALA A 20 17.15 -14.51 17.16
C ALA A 20 15.71 -13.99 17.10
N ALA A 21 15.57 -12.66 17.20
CA ALA A 21 14.37 -11.96 16.82
C ALA A 21 14.20 -12.16 15.32
N THR A 22 13.80 -13.35 14.92
CA THR A 22 13.13 -13.52 13.64
C THR A 22 11.85 -12.73 13.79
N PRO A 23 11.60 -11.70 12.95
CA PRO A 23 10.26 -11.20 12.84
C PRO A 23 9.44 -12.40 12.36
N VAL A 24 8.72 -13.05 13.28
CA VAL A 24 7.54 -13.80 12.91
C VAL A 24 6.70 -12.75 12.21
N ALA A 25 6.70 -12.79 10.88
CA ALA A 25 5.61 -12.25 10.11
C ALA A 25 4.40 -13.02 10.60
N ALA A 26 3.80 -12.53 11.68
CA ALA A 26 2.47 -12.91 12.06
C ALA A 26 1.63 -12.47 10.87
N PHE A 27 1.38 -13.40 9.96
CA PHE A 27 0.26 -13.29 9.05
C PHE A 27 -0.95 -13.29 9.97
N ALA A 28 -1.27 -12.12 10.51
CA ALA A 28 -2.57 -11.87 11.10
C ALA A 28 -3.57 -12.41 10.09
N ASP A 29 -4.52 -13.23 10.56
CA ASP A 29 -5.55 -13.80 9.72
C ASP A 29 -6.19 -12.65 8.93
N GLY A 30 -5.79 -12.52 7.66
CA GLY A 30 -6.08 -11.33 6.85
C GLY A 30 -7.59 -11.19 6.65
N THR A 31 -8.30 -12.32 6.73
CA THR A 31 -9.74 -12.43 6.71
C THR A 31 -10.38 -11.81 7.95
N GLY A 32 -9.82 -12.03 9.14
CA GLY A 32 -10.30 -11.44 10.39
C GLY A 32 -10.16 -9.92 10.41
N THR A 33 -8.97 -9.42 10.05
CA THR A 33 -8.74 -7.96 9.95
C THR A 33 -9.64 -7.31 8.90
N PHE A 34 -9.87 -7.99 7.77
CA PHE A 34 -10.78 -7.52 6.73
C PHE A 34 -12.24 -7.51 7.19
N TYR A 35 -12.67 -8.51 7.96
CA TYR A 35 -14.00 -8.56 8.56
C TYR A 35 -14.22 -7.37 9.50
N ASP A 36 -13.31 -7.15 10.45
CA ASP A 36 -13.41 -6.04 11.41
C ASP A 36 -13.41 -4.69 10.68
N ARG A 37 -12.50 -4.55 9.71
CA ARG A 37 -12.42 -3.48 8.69
C ARG A 37 -13.79 -3.08 8.16
N THR A 38 -14.42 -4.09 7.56
CA THR A 38 -15.70 -3.96 6.86
C THR A 38 -16.86 -3.72 7.82
N PHE A 39 -16.84 -4.36 9.00
CA PHE A 39 -17.87 -4.17 10.02
C PHE A 39 -17.88 -2.72 10.51
N VAL A 40 -16.72 -2.15 10.84
CA VAL A 40 -16.61 -0.79 11.36
C VAL A 40 -17.02 0.24 10.30
N LEU A 41 -16.66 0.03 9.02
CA LEU A 41 -17.15 0.88 7.92
C LEU A 41 -18.67 0.83 7.77
N ALA A 42 -19.25 -0.37 7.76
CA ALA A 42 -20.70 -0.51 7.64
C ALA A 42 -21.44 0.08 8.87
N ALA A 43 -20.85 -0.01 10.06
CA ALA A 43 -21.38 0.63 11.25
C ALA A 43 -21.28 2.16 11.18
N HIS A 44 -20.19 2.69 10.59
CA HIS A 44 -20.05 4.12 10.31
C HIS A 44 -21.11 4.61 9.33
N GLU A 45 -21.32 3.92 8.20
CA GLU A 45 -22.36 4.28 7.23
C GLU A 45 -23.76 4.34 7.84
N LYS A 46 -24.04 3.46 8.82
CA LYS A 46 -25.32 3.42 9.53
C LYS A 46 -25.46 4.49 10.62
N CYS A 47 -24.40 4.73 11.40
CA CYS A 47 -24.48 5.46 12.67
C CYS A 47 -23.67 6.77 12.68
N ASP A 48 -23.06 7.16 11.57
CA ASP A 48 -22.22 8.35 11.42
C ASP A 48 -21.09 8.46 12.47
N LEU A 49 -20.35 7.36 12.66
CA LEU A 49 -19.37 7.24 13.74
C LEU A 49 -18.12 8.13 13.60
N PHE A 50 -17.78 8.57 12.39
CA PHE A 50 -16.48 9.15 12.09
C PHE A 50 -16.59 10.34 11.14
N ARG A 51 -15.69 11.33 11.32
CA ARG A 51 -15.50 12.38 10.32
C ARG A 51 -14.83 11.81 9.06
N ALA A 52 -15.03 12.49 7.93
CA ALA A 52 -14.53 12.09 6.61
C ALA A 52 -13.04 11.64 6.57
N PRO A 53 -12.07 12.31 7.24
CA PRO A 53 -10.68 11.86 7.19
C PRO A 53 -10.44 10.46 7.80
N VAL A 54 -11.14 10.16 8.90
CA VAL A 54 -11.04 8.85 9.57
C VAL A 54 -11.74 7.79 8.74
N ALA A 55 -12.94 8.09 8.21
CA ALA A 55 -13.69 7.19 7.34
C ALA A 55 -12.93 6.86 6.04
N GLY A 56 -12.26 7.86 5.44
CA GLY A 56 -11.42 7.68 4.26
C GLY A 56 -10.21 6.79 4.54
N ALA A 57 -9.52 6.99 5.67
CA ALA A 57 -8.41 6.12 6.05
C ALA A 57 -8.86 4.70 6.40
N LEU A 58 -10.02 4.54 7.04
CA LEU A 58 -10.58 3.22 7.32
C LEU A 58 -10.99 2.48 6.03
N SER A 59 -11.51 3.21 5.04
CA SER A 59 -11.78 2.69 3.69
C SER A 59 -10.51 2.19 3.02
N ALA A 60 -9.45 3.01 3.03
CA ALA A 60 -8.15 2.61 2.49
C ALA A 60 -7.55 1.40 3.22
N ALA A 61 -7.61 1.38 4.56
CA ALA A 61 -7.14 0.26 5.37
C ALA A 61 -7.93 -1.03 5.08
N THR A 62 -9.25 -0.93 4.85
CA THR A 62 -10.09 -2.08 4.52
C THR A 62 -9.69 -2.67 3.16
N LEU A 63 -9.46 -1.82 2.15
CA LEU A 63 -8.93 -2.25 0.85
C LEU A 63 -7.54 -2.90 0.98
N GLN A 64 -6.67 -2.34 1.82
CA GLN A 64 -5.35 -2.92 2.09
C GLN A 64 -5.45 -4.32 2.71
N SER A 65 -6.33 -4.53 3.70
CA SER A 65 -6.55 -5.86 4.28
C SER A 65 -7.13 -6.85 3.27
N ARG A 66 -8.04 -6.41 2.39
CA ARG A 66 -8.55 -7.25 1.29
C ARG A 66 -7.42 -7.70 0.37
N GLY A 67 -6.56 -6.76 -0.06
CA GLY A 67 -5.40 -7.06 -0.91
C GLY A 67 -4.40 -8.00 -0.22
N ALA A 68 -4.15 -7.82 1.07
CA ALA A 68 -3.29 -8.72 1.84
C ALA A 68 -3.85 -10.14 1.92
N ALA A 69 -5.16 -10.29 2.17
CA ALA A 69 -5.81 -11.60 2.19
C ALA A 69 -5.78 -12.30 0.82
N LEU A 70 -5.99 -11.55 -0.27
CA LEU A 70 -5.87 -12.07 -1.64
C LEU A 70 -4.45 -12.59 -1.93
N ARG A 71 -3.42 -11.83 -1.57
CA ARG A 71 -2.02 -12.26 -1.73
C ARG A 71 -1.66 -13.45 -0.83
N ALA A 72 -2.31 -13.58 0.32
CA ALA A 72 -2.20 -14.75 1.19
C ALA A 72 -2.95 -15.99 0.65
N GLY A 73 -3.56 -15.91 -0.54
CA GLY A 73 -4.24 -17.03 -1.20
C GLY A 73 -5.72 -17.18 -0.82
N THR A 74 -6.31 -16.22 -0.10
CA THR A 74 -7.75 -16.27 0.21
C THR A 74 -8.56 -16.08 -1.07
N ALA A 75 -9.49 -16.99 -1.34
CA ALA A 75 -10.37 -16.88 -2.49
C ALA A 75 -11.25 -15.62 -2.42
N GLU A 76 -11.45 -14.97 -3.57
CA GLU A 76 -12.31 -13.77 -3.68
C GLU A 76 -13.74 -14.02 -3.19
N THR A 77 -14.30 -15.19 -3.49
CA THR A 77 -15.64 -15.59 -3.04
C THR A 77 -15.74 -15.65 -1.52
N THR A 78 -14.69 -16.11 -0.85
CA THR A 78 -14.58 -16.13 0.62
C THR A 78 -14.52 -14.72 1.19
N LEU A 79 -13.77 -13.80 0.56
CA LEU A 79 -13.72 -12.39 0.98
C LEU A 79 -15.06 -11.69 0.78
N GLN A 80 -15.74 -11.94 -0.33
CA GLN A 80 -17.07 -11.40 -0.56
C GLN A 80 -18.09 -11.90 0.49
N ALA A 81 -18.07 -13.19 0.82
CA ALA A 81 -18.90 -13.75 1.88
C ALA A 81 -18.57 -13.12 3.24
N THR A 82 -17.28 -12.90 3.53
CA THR A 82 -16.81 -12.25 4.76
C THR A 82 -17.32 -10.81 4.87
N ALA A 83 -17.22 -10.03 3.80
CA ALA A 83 -17.74 -8.67 3.75
C ALA A 83 -19.26 -8.63 3.96
N ASN A 84 -20.00 -9.56 3.34
CA ASN A 84 -21.44 -9.66 3.51
C ASN A 84 -21.84 -9.99 4.96
N ARG A 85 -21.12 -10.91 5.62
CA ARG A 85 -21.33 -11.22 7.05
C ARG A 85 -21.04 -10.01 7.93
N ALA A 86 -19.95 -9.29 7.68
CA ALA A 86 -19.60 -8.09 8.44
C ALA A 86 -20.68 -7.00 8.32
N ARG A 87 -21.15 -6.72 7.09
CA ARG A 87 -22.23 -5.76 6.83
C ARG A 87 -23.56 -6.18 7.48
N SER A 88 -23.92 -7.46 7.39
CA SER A 88 -25.12 -8.00 8.04
C SER A 88 -25.06 -7.81 9.56
N ARG A 89 -23.91 -8.11 10.16
CA ARG A 89 -23.70 -7.89 11.60
C ARG A 89 -23.79 -6.41 11.98
N ALA A 90 -23.17 -5.52 11.22
CA ALA A 90 -23.24 -4.07 11.47
C ALA A 90 -24.68 -3.54 11.44
N ARG A 91 -25.53 -4.06 10.54
CA ARG A 91 -26.97 -3.70 10.49
C ARG A 91 -27.72 -4.10 11.76
N GLN A 92 -27.36 -5.20 12.40
CA GLN A 92 -28.01 -5.69 13.62
C GLN A 92 -27.55 -4.95 14.89
N VAL A 93 -26.35 -4.37 14.90
CA VAL A 93 -25.82 -3.67 16.08
C VAL A 93 -26.51 -2.31 16.24
N SER A 94 -27.01 -2.02 17.45
CA SER A 94 -27.58 -0.69 17.79
C SER A 94 -26.50 0.39 17.76
N CYS A 95 -26.84 1.58 17.25
CA CYS A 95 -25.94 2.73 17.30
C CYS A 95 -25.66 3.21 18.74
N ALA A 96 -26.51 2.85 19.69
CA ALA A 96 -26.33 3.13 21.12
C ALA A 96 -25.53 2.05 21.87
N ASN A 97 -24.93 1.09 21.16
CA ASN A 97 -24.12 0.04 21.79
C ASN A 97 -22.82 0.63 22.38
N PRO A 98 -22.57 0.51 23.70
CA PRO A 98 -21.35 1.05 24.32
C PRO A 98 -20.05 0.45 23.74
N GLU A 99 -20.07 -0.80 23.27
CA GLU A 99 -18.93 -1.42 22.59
C GLU A 99 -18.56 -0.68 21.29
N LEU A 100 -19.57 -0.16 20.58
CA LEU A 100 -19.35 0.59 19.35
C LEU A 100 -18.67 1.93 19.62
N THR A 101 -19.00 2.56 20.76
CA THR A 101 -18.31 3.76 21.24
C THR A 101 -16.83 3.49 21.52
N MET A 102 -16.51 2.37 22.19
CA MET A 102 -15.12 1.98 22.46
C MET A 102 -14.34 1.71 21.16
N VAL A 103 -14.96 1.02 20.20
CA VAL A 103 -14.36 0.79 18.87
C VAL A 103 -14.10 2.12 18.15
N ARG A 104 -15.06 3.04 18.18
CA ARG A 104 -14.90 4.38 17.59
C ARG A 104 -13.69 5.11 18.17
N ASP A 105 -13.57 5.15 19.49
CA ASP A 105 -12.51 5.88 20.16
C ASP A 105 -11.13 5.28 19.86
N ARG A 106 -11.03 3.94 19.86
CA ARG A 106 -9.79 3.24 19.48
C ARG A 106 -9.40 3.49 18.01
N VAL A 107 -10.36 3.54 17.10
CA VAL A 107 -10.09 3.84 15.68
C VAL A 107 -9.64 5.29 15.50
N ALA A 108 -10.24 6.24 16.24
CA ALA A 108 -9.82 7.64 16.21
C ALA A 108 -8.40 7.84 16.75
N GLU A 109 -8.04 7.16 17.84
CA GLU A 109 -6.69 7.19 18.41
C GLU A 109 -5.66 6.55 17.44
N ALA A 110 -5.97 5.38 16.90
CA ALA A 110 -5.12 4.71 15.92
C ALA A 110 -4.91 5.59 14.67
N PHE A 111 -5.94 6.29 14.22
CA PHE A 111 -5.83 7.25 13.12
C PHE A 111 -4.91 8.43 13.45
N ALA A 112 -4.99 8.99 14.67
CA ALA A 112 -4.08 10.06 15.11
C ALA A 112 -2.61 9.61 15.09
N GLY A 113 -2.34 8.35 15.49
CA GLY A 113 -1.02 7.75 15.35
C GLY A 113 -0.61 7.58 13.87
N TRP A 114 -1.49 7.01 13.05
CA TRP A 114 -1.26 6.77 11.63
C TRP A 114 -0.99 8.06 10.84
N GLN A 115 -1.63 9.17 11.20
CA GLN A 115 -1.39 10.48 10.56
C GLN A 115 0.07 10.94 10.69
N ARG A 116 0.72 10.59 11.80
CA ARG A 116 2.11 10.97 12.08
C ARG A 116 3.14 10.11 11.35
N ILE A 117 2.71 9.02 10.70
CA ILE A 117 3.61 8.18 9.90
C ILE A 117 4.02 8.95 8.64
N PRO A 118 5.30 9.33 8.48
CA PRO A 118 5.74 10.19 7.39
C PRO A 118 5.83 9.43 6.06
N ARG A 119 6.17 8.13 6.11
CA ARG A 119 6.42 7.29 4.95
C ARG A 119 5.80 5.92 5.16
N MET A 120 5.18 5.38 4.11
CA MET A 120 4.56 4.05 4.14
C MET A 120 4.87 3.30 2.87
N ASP A 121 5.09 1.99 2.99
CA ASP A 121 5.28 1.10 1.86
C ASP A 121 4.07 0.16 1.72
N PHE A 122 3.52 0.10 0.51
CA PHE A 122 2.45 -0.78 0.11
C PHE A 122 3.01 -1.82 -0.84
N ILE A 123 3.21 -3.02 -0.34
CA ILE A 123 3.75 -4.14 -1.11
C ILE A 123 2.73 -4.55 -2.18
N GLY A 124 3.14 -4.40 -3.44
CA GLY A 124 2.43 -4.94 -4.60
C GLY A 124 3.11 -6.21 -5.11
N ASP A 125 2.44 -6.91 -6.03
CA ASP A 125 2.95 -8.17 -6.59
C ASP A 125 4.19 -7.97 -7.48
N HIS A 126 4.26 -6.84 -8.18
CA HIS A 126 5.35 -6.51 -9.10
C HIS A 126 6.36 -5.51 -8.53
N ALA A 127 5.88 -4.52 -7.78
CA ALA A 127 6.73 -3.52 -7.16
C ALA A 127 6.01 -2.84 -5.98
N THR A 128 6.81 -2.34 -5.04
CA THR A 128 6.32 -1.60 -3.88
C THR A 128 5.93 -0.19 -4.26
N TRP A 129 4.76 0.24 -3.79
CA TRP A 129 4.37 1.63 -3.78
C TRP A 129 4.83 2.29 -2.48
N THR A 130 5.58 3.38 -2.58
CA THR A 130 5.97 4.18 -1.42
C THR A 130 5.14 5.46 -1.39
N ALA A 131 4.43 5.70 -0.29
CA ALA A 131 3.82 7.00 0.01
C ALA A 131 4.72 7.84 0.91
N ASP A 132 4.82 9.13 0.62
CA ASP A 132 5.57 10.12 1.41
C ASP A 132 4.71 11.36 1.68
N ARG A 133 4.49 11.64 2.97
CA ARG A 133 3.67 12.76 3.46
C ARG A 133 4.49 13.98 3.82
N VAL A 134 5.82 13.87 3.81
CA VAL A 134 6.70 15.00 4.15
C VAL A 134 6.47 16.10 3.13
N ARG A 135 6.08 17.28 3.60
CA ARG A 135 6.03 18.47 2.74
C ARG A 135 7.45 18.94 2.49
N ARG A 136 7.73 19.29 1.23
CA ARG A 136 9.00 19.83 0.77
C ARG A 136 8.70 21.06 -0.06
N GLU A 137 9.62 22.01 -0.05
CA GLU A 137 9.54 23.22 -0.88
C GLU A 137 9.74 22.90 -2.37
N ALA A 138 10.50 21.84 -2.68
CA ALA A 138 10.67 21.33 -4.03
C ALA A 138 9.63 20.26 -4.38
N ALA A 139 9.44 20.04 -5.68
CA ALA A 139 8.61 18.95 -6.18
C ALA A 139 9.01 17.61 -5.55
N THR A 140 8.04 16.80 -5.14
CA THR A 140 8.31 15.53 -4.46
C THR A 140 7.30 14.47 -4.84
N TRP A 141 7.69 13.21 -4.74
CA TRP A 141 6.75 12.11 -4.84
C TRP A 141 5.86 12.04 -3.60
N ARG A 142 4.55 11.97 -3.79
CA ARG A 142 3.53 11.67 -2.76
C ARG A 142 3.22 10.19 -2.69
N LEU A 143 3.19 9.56 -3.85
CA LEU A 143 3.03 8.14 -4.03
C LEU A 143 3.84 7.76 -5.26
N VAL A 144 4.73 6.77 -5.14
CA VAL A 144 5.61 6.38 -6.25
C VAL A 144 5.90 4.90 -6.25
N GLN A 145 5.94 4.33 -7.45
CA GLN A 145 6.49 3.02 -7.74
C GLN A 145 7.65 3.18 -8.73
N THR A 146 8.67 2.34 -8.62
CA THR A 146 9.84 2.34 -9.50
C THR A 146 9.79 1.16 -10.46
N SER A 147 10.22 1.39 -11.70
CA SER A 147 10.34 0.38 -12.75
C SER A 147 11.47 0.77 -13.72
N VAL A 148 11.59 0.09 -14.85
CA VAL A 148 12.55 0.37 -15.92
C VAL A 148 11.88 0.23 -17.29
N THR A 149 12.38 0.99 -18.27
CA THR A 149 12.07 0.82 -19.69
C THR A 149 13.38 0.74 -20.46
N GLY A 150 13.69 -0.45 -20.99
CA GLY A 150 15.06 -0.77 -21.41
C GLY A 150 16.05 -0.51 -20.27
N ALA A 151 17.09 0.29 -20.52
CA ALA A 151 18.07 0.70 -19.51
C ALA A 151 17.66 1.93 -18.68
N SER A 152 16.55 2.60 -19.01
CA SER A 152 16.15 3.86 -18.38
C SER A 152 15.26 3.62 -17.16
N PRO A 153 15.62 4.10 -15.96
CA PRO A 153 14.75 4.04 -14.79
C PRO A 153 13.47 4.83 -15.00
N VAL A 154 12.36 4.27 -14.54
CA VAL A 154 11.03 4.90 -14.58
C VAL A 154 10.50 5.02 -13.15
N ARG A 155 9.93 6.17 -12.83
CA ARG A 155 9.19 6.40 -11.60
C ARG A 155 7.78 6.82 -11.96
N PHE A 156 6.78 6.14 -11.44
CA PHE A 156 5.38 6.40 -11.76
C PHE A 156 4.57 6.61 -10.49
N GLY A 157 3.68 7.61 -10.49
CA GLY A 157 2.76 7.86 -9.38
C GLY A 157 2.34 9.31 -9.27
N LEU A 158 1.95 9.74 -8.08
CA LEU A 158 1.53 11.11 -7.79
C LEU A 158 2.74 11.95 -7.39
N GLY A 159 3.13 12.87 -8.26
CA GLY A 159 4.10 13.93 -7.95
C GLY A 159 3.35 15.16 -7.44
N ALA A 160 3.86 15.79 -6.38
CA ALA A 160 3.42 17.10 -5.93
C ALA A 160 4.39 18.17 -6.42
N SER A 161 3.85 19.28 -6.95
CA SER A 161 4.63 20.49 -7.21
C SER A 161 5.08 21.17 -5.89
N ALA A 162 5.89 22.22 -6.00
CA ALA A 162 6.28 23.06 -4.86
C ALA A 162 5.05 23.66 -4.14
N GLU A 163 4.01 24.01 -4.90
CA GLU A 163 2.73 24.52 -4.40
C GLU A 163 1.82 23.41 -3.84
N GLY A 164 2.28 22.15 -3.86
CA GLY A 164 1.55 21.01 -3.36
C GLY A 164 0.47 20.46 -4.31
N ARG A 165 0.42 20.92 -5.56
CA ARG A 165 -0.52 20.38 -6.56
C ARG A 165 -0.08 18.99 -6.99
N GLU A 166 -0.94 18.01 -6.77
CA GLU A 166 -0.67 16.61 -7.11
C GLU A 166 -1.04 16.32 -8.56
N THR A 167 -0.19 15.58 -9.27
CA THR A 167 -0.42 15.19 -10.66
C THR A 167 0.13 13.78 -10.90
N LEU A 168 -0.71 12.93 -11.49
CA LEU A 168 -0.31 11.59 -11.91
C LEU A 168 0.73 11.72 -13.03
N SER A 169 1.91 11.16 -12.80
CA SER A 169 3.09 11.39 -13.63
C SER A 169 3.91 10.13 -13.82
N ALA A 170 4.47 9.94 -15.00
CA ALA A 170 5.60 9.05 -15.24
C ALA A 170 6.86 9.91 -15.43
N VAL A 171 7.96 9.55 -14.79
CA VAL A 171 9.26 10.18 -14.95
C VAL A 171 10.24 9.13 -15.44
N VAL A 172 10.83 9.35 -16.61
CA VAL A 172 11.88 8.49 -17.16
C VAL A 172 13.20 9.23 -17.02
N SER A 173 14.13 8.63 -16.30
CA SER A 173 15.50 9.13 -16.19
C SER A 173 16.32 8.57 -17.35
N PHE A 174 16.82 9.44 -18.21
CA PHE A 174 17.42 9.00 -19.46
C PHE A 174 18.75 8.26 -19.26
N VAL A 175 18.88 7.13 -19.97
CA VAL A 175 20.15 6.43 -20.16
C VAL A 175 20.39 6.31 -21.67
N GLY A 176 21.17 7.23 -22.22
CA GLY A 176 21.55 7.22 -23.64
C GLY A 176 20.39 7.47 -24.61
N ARG A 177 20.44 6.79 -25.76
CA ARG A 177 19.44 6.78 -26.84
C ARG A 177 19.10 5.32 -27.21
N PRO A 178 17.89 5.03 -27.74
CA PRO A 178 16.79 5.95 -28.03
C PRO A 178 16.04 6.35 -26.75
N ARG A 179 15.49 7.58 -26.75
CA ARG A 179 14.67 8.09 -25.65
C ARG A 179 13.19 7.78 -25.96
N PRO A 180 12.39 7.38 -24.96
CA PRO A 180 10.94 7.29 -25.14
C PRO A 180 10.38 8.63 -25.64
N TYR A 181 9.45 8.59 -26.60
CA TYR A 181 8.82 9.77 -27.17
C TYR A 181 7.35 9.93 -26.77
N ALA A 182 6.77 8.91 -26.15
CA ALA A 182 5.39 8.91 -25.66
C ALA A 182 5.25 7.97 -24.47
N ALA A 183 4.23 8.23 -23.64
CA ALA A 183 3.83 7.36 -22.55
C ALA A 183 2.32 7.15 -22.58
N ARG A 184 1.90 5.92 -22.30
CA ARG A 184 0.49 5.57 -22.07
C ARG A 184 0.38 4.71 -20.83
N MET A 185 -0.71 4.90 -20.09
CA MET A 185 -1.11 4.01 -19.01
C MET A 185 -2.12 3.00 -19.56
N VAL A 186 -1.92 1.74 -19.20
CA VAL A 186 -2.82 0.65 -19.55
C VAL A 186 -3.32 0.05 -18.25
N MET A 187 -4.63 0.07 -18.07
CA MET A 187 -5.26 -0.37 -16.83
C MET A 187 -6.57 -1.08 -17.12
N ARG A 188 -7.07 -1.82 -16.13
CA ARG A 188 -8.39 -2.46 -16.23
C ARG A 188 -9.46 -1.38 -16.33
N ASP A 189 -10.43 -1.59 -17.21
CA ASP A 189 -11.67 -0.82 -17.22
C ASP A 189 -12.66 -1.44 -16.20
N PRO A 190 -13.03 -0.72 -15.12
CA PRO A 190 -13.97 -1.22 -14.13
C PRO A 190 -15.38 -1.45 -14.67
N ALA A 191 -15.79 -0.78 -15.74
CA ALA A 191 -17.10 -0.97 -16.37
C ALA A 191 -17.16 -2.28 -17.17
N LEU A 192 -16.03 -2.71 -17.75
CA LEU A 192 -15.94 -3.93 -18.56
C LEU A 192 -15.53 -5.16 -17.76
N ALA A 193 -14.73 -4.97 -16.71
CA ALA A 193 -14.34 -6.05 -15.80
C ALA A 193 -14.45 -5.57 -14.37
N ALA A 194 -15.56 -5.87 -13.68
CA ALA A 194 -15.79 -5.41 -12.31
C ALA A 194 -14.76 -5.93 -11.29
N ARG A 195 -14.17 -7.11 -11.54
CA ARG A 195 -13.19 -7.74 -10.64
C ARG A 195 -11.78 -7.21 -10.92
N PRO A 196 -10.94 -7.02 -9.88
CA PRO A 196 -9.53 -6.69 -10.06
C PRO A 196 -8.83 -7.72 -10.96
N TRP A 197 -8.03 -7.25 -11.91
CA TRP A 197 -7.18 -8.11 -12.72
C TRP A 197 -5.91 -8.43 -11.94
N LEU A 198 -5.92 -9.57 -11.25
CA LEU A 198 -4.78 -10.08 -10.50
C LEU A 198 -4.25 -11.30 -11.24
N THR A 199 -3.04 -11.20 -11.77
CA THR A 199 -2.33 -12.35 -12.34
C THR A 199 -1.29 -12.84 -11.35
N ALA A 200 -1.06 -14.16 -11.34
CA ALA A 200 0.08 -14.71 -10.61
C ALA A 200 1.37 -14.03 -11.12
N ALA A 201 2.28 -13.70 -10.20
CA ALA A 201 3.56 -13.08 -10.54
C ALA A 201 4.22 -13.82 -11.72
N GLY A 202 4.44 -13.11 -12.84
CA GLY A 202 5.03 -13.66 -14.06
C GLY A 202 4.05 -14.09 -15.16
N ARG A 203 2.72 -14.00 -14.97
CA ARG A 203 1.72 -14.12 -16.06
C ARG A 203 1.19 -12.76 -16.50
N ALA A 204 0.67 -12.70 -17.75
CA ALA A 204 0.17 -11.52 -18.47
C ALA A 204 -0.03 -10.27 -17.58
N VAL A 205 0.93 -9.34 -17.64
CA VAL A 205 1.00 -8.14 -16.78
C VAL A 205 -0.18 -7.19 -17.02
N LEU A 206 -0.81 -7.29 -18.19
CA LEU A 206 -1.91 -6.41 -18.59
C LEU A 206 -3.24 -7.16 -18.61
N PRO A 207 -4.35 -6.46 -18.32
CA PRO A 207 -5.69 -6.99 -18.58
C PRO A 207 -5.89 -7.33 -20.07
N PRO A 208 -6.81 -8.26 -20.40
CA PRO A 208 -7.17 -8.56 -21.78
C PRO A 208 -7.62 -7.29 -22.50
N GLU A 209 -7.42 -7.23 -23.82
CA GLU A 209 -7.73 -6.03 -24.61
C GLU A 209 -9.20 -5.60 -24.46
N SER A 210 -10.11 -6.58 -24.37
CA SER A 210 -11.55 -6.37 -24.17
C SER A 210 -11.93 -5.83 -22.78
N ALA A 211 -10.98 -5.75 -21.85
CA ALA A 211 -11.21 -5.36 -20.46
C ALA A 211 -10.24 -4.27 -19.98
N ARG A 212 -9.51 -3.63 -20.90
CA ARG A 212 -8.54 -2.58 -20.58
C ARG A 212 -8.96 -1.24 -21.17
N GLN A 213 -8.61 -0.17 -20.46
CA GLN A 213 -8.64 1.19 -20.94
C GLN A 213 -7.20 1.70 -21.08
N GLU A 214 -7.00 2.62 -22.02
CA GLU A 214 -5.70 3.21 -22.31
C GLU A 214 -5.78 4.72 -22.19
N VAL A 215 -4.85 5.31 -21.44
CA VAL A 215 -4.79 6.76 -21.23
C VAL A 215 -3.42 7.26 -21.66
N TRP A 216 -3.39 8.11 -22.69
CA TRP A 216 -2.17 8.75 -23.15
C TRP A 216 -1.77 9.90 -22.23
N SER A 217 -0.47 10.19 -22.17
CA SER A 217 0.03 11.40 -21.50
C SER A 217 -0.56 12.65 -22.15
N ALA A 218 -1.08 13.56 -21.34
CA ALA A 218 -1.65 14.83 -21.80
C ALA A 218 -0.60 15.92 -22.06
N GLY A 219 0.64 15.70 -21.62
CA GLY A 219 1.75 16.63 -21.86
C GLY A 219 3.06 16.12 -21.29
N THR A 220 4.15 16.77 -21.67
CA THR A 220 5.52 16.44 -21.23
C THR A 220 6.29 17.69 -20.82
N ALA A 221 7.25 17.53 -19.92
CA ALA A 221 8.19 18.58 -19.51
C ALA A 221 9.52 17.97 -19.04
N PRO A 222 10.61 18.76 -18.98
CA PRO A 222 11.81 18.35 -18.27
C PRO A 222 11.49 17.94 -16.83
N ALA A 223 12.06 16.83 -16.36
CA ALA A 223 11.81 16.37 -15.01
C ALA A 223 12.51 17.25 -13.96
N ALA A 224 11.79 17.58 -12.89
CA ALA A 224 12.41 18.20 -11.72
C ALA A 224 13.49 17.27 -11.13
N PRO A 225 14.66 17.80 -10.73
CA PRO A 225 15.77 16.96 -10.24
C PRO A 225 15.38 16.02 -9.09
N THR A 226 14.49 16.47 -8.20
CA THR A 226 13.98 15.72 -7.05
C THR A 226 13.05 14.57 -7.42
N LEU A 227 12.51 14.56 -8.63
CA LEU A 227 11.64 13.48 -9.12
C LEU A 227 12.40 12.39 -9.88
N LEU A 228 13.65 12.65 -10.29
CA LEU A 228 14.49 11.70 -11.02
C LEU A 228 14.86 10.46 -10.17
N ALA A 229 15.33 9.40 -10.83
CA ALA A 229 15.97 8.30 -10.13
C ALA A 229 17.29 8.75 -9.49
N MET A 230 17.68 8.08 -8.40
CA MET A 230 18.89 8.43 -7.66
C MET A 230 20.13 8.45 -8.58
N GLY A 231 20.91 9.53 -8.48
CA GLY A 231 22.12 9.72 -9.29
C GLY A 231 21.88 10.12 -10.75
N LYS A 232 20.63 10.40 -11.16
CA LYS A 232 20.30 10.87 -12.52
C LYS A 232 20.08 12.37 -12.53
N THR A 233 20.51 13.01 -13.63
CA THR A 233 20.47 14.47 -13.82
C THR A 233 19.62 14.90 -15.01
N GLN A 234 19.20 13.96 -15.86
CA GLN A 234 18.37 14.21 -17.04
C GLN A 234 17.20 13.24 -17.10
N GLY A 235 16.05 13.74 -17.52
CA GLY A 235 14.84 12.95 -17.73
C GLY A 235 13.67 13.84 -18.12
N GLU A 236 12.57 13.19 -18.46
CA GLU A 236 11.30 13.84 -18.78
C GLU A 236 10.22 13.36 -17.83
N THR A 237 9.24 14.24 -17.60
CA THR A 237 7.99 13.94 -16.93
C THR A 237 6.87 13.92 -17.96
N TRP A 238 6.10 12.85 -17.98
CA TRP A 238 4.85 12.71 -18.72
C TRP A 238 3.69 12.83 -17.75
N TYR A 239 2.80 13.79 -17.98
CA TYR A 239 1.63 14.04 -17.13
C TYR A 239 0.41 13.31 -17.67
N PHE A 240 -0.37 12.71 -16.78
CA PHE A 240 -1.62 12.06 -17.10
C PHE A 240 -2.82 12.90 -16.61
N PRO A 241 -3.96 12.84 -17.31
CA PRO A 241 -5.20 13.48 -16.86
C PRO A 241 -5.59 13.04 -15.45
N ALA A 242 -6.21 13.93 -14.67
CA ALA A 242 -6.73 13.59 -13.34
C ALA A 242 -7.82 12.50 -13.39
N THR A 243 -8.54 12.39 -14.51
CA THR A 243 -9.56 11.34 -14.75
C THR A 243 -8.98 9.94 -14.93
N ALA A 244 -7.65 9.83 -15.03
CA ALA A 244 -6.97 8.55 -15.19
C ALA A 244 -6.72 7.82 -13.85
N GLY A 245 -6.97 8.50 -12.72
CA GLY A 245 -6.76 8.00 -11.36
C GLY A 245 -8.05 7.67 -10.62
#